data_AF-A0AAV4W9N8-F1
#
_entry.id   AF-A0AAV4W9N8-F1
#
_cell.length_a   1.000
_cell.length_b   1.000
_cell.length_c   1.000
_cell.angle_alpha   90.00
_cell.angle_beta   90.00
_cell.angle_gamma   90.00
#
_symmetry.space_group_name_H-M   'P 1'
#
loop_
_entity.id
_entity.type
_entity.pdbx_description
1 polymer ?
#
loop_
_entity_poly.entity_id
_entity_poly.type
_entity_poly.pdbx_seq_one_letter_code
_entity_poly.pdbx_strand_id
1 'polypeptide(L)'
;MYSCLLQFLILRQFGDGFVTFHQLCHVVYTDNRPVPLQQYIFPAGGDGLHLVVVENGNFLEDNFNTAMSVLQVAGGAAKGDSEMRGRKGGFKVSSNCYKIVKMIMTKNLAPVIVFSFSKKECEAYAMQMAKLDFNTSDEKQLVEEVFQNAMNILSDEDKKLPQVEHVLPLLKRGIGIHHSGLLPILKETIEILFAEGLIKAFFICY
;
A
#
# COMPACT_ATOMS: atom_id res chain seq x y z
N MET A 1 -9.07 22.72 -2.96
CA MET A 1 -10.21 23.64 -2.77
C MET A 1 -11.53 23.06 -3.29
N TYR A 2 -11.65 22.70 -4.57
CA TYR A 2 -12.90 22.15 -5.13
C TYR A 2 -13.35 20.81 -4.52
N SER A 3 -12.43 19.92 -4.19
CA SER A 3 -12.76 18.64 -3.54
C SER A 3 -13.31 18.83 -2.12
N CYS A 4 -12.72 19.74 -1.33
CA CYS A 4 -13.19 20.08 0.02
C CYS A 4 -14.59 20.72 0.01
N LEU A 5 -14.84 21.63 -0.94
CA LEU A 5 -16.15 22.28 -1.10
C LEU A 5 -17.25 21.26 -1.42
N LEU A 6 -16.96 20.29 -2.30
CA LEU A 6 -17.90 19.24 -2.67
C LEU A 6 -18.18 18.31 -1.48
N GLN A 7 -17.16 17.96 -0.69
CA GLN A 7 -17.30 17.12 0.50
C GLN A 7 -18.13 17.80 1.59
N PHE A 8 -17.92 19.09 1.82
CA PHE A 8 -18.73 19.89 2.75
C PHE A 8 -20.19 20.01 2.29
N LEU A 9 -20.44 20.21 0.99
CA LEU A 9 -21.80 20.26 0.43
C LEU A 9 -22.54 18.93 0.60
N ILE A 10 -21.87 17.81 0.38
CA ILE A 10 -22.43 16.47 0.60
C ILE A 10 -22.73 16.25 2.08
N LEU A 11 -21.81 16.59 2.99
CA LEU A 11 -22.01 16.46 4.44
C LEU A 11 -23.20 17.30 4.94
N ARG A 12 -23.39 18.50 4.39
CA ARG A 12 -24.59 19.31 4.67
C ARG A 12 -25.86 18.65 4.17
N GLN A 13 -25.90 18.17 2.93
CA GLN A 13 -27.06 17.47 2.39
C GLN A 13 -27.42 16.21 3.21
N PHE A 14 -26.42 15.48 3.68
CA PHE A 14 -26.63 14.34 4.59
C PHE A 14 -27.17 14.79 5.96
N GLY A 15 -26.62 15.86 6.54
CA GLY A 15 -27.11 16.44 7.79
C GLY A 15 -28.56 16.90 7.69
N ASP A 16 -28.90 17.60 6.61
CA ASP A 16 -30.25 18.08 6.33
C ASP A 16 -31.25 16.92 6.21
N GLY A 17 -30.83 15.79 5.60
CA GLY A 17 -31.64 14.57 5.51
C GLY A 17 -31.89 13.87 6.86
N PHE A 18 -30.99 14.03 7.83
CA PHE A 18 -31.13 13.47 9.19
C PHE A 18 -32.06 14.33 10.07
N VAL A 19 -32.03 15.65 9.91
CA VAL A 19 -32.90 16.59 10.65
C VAL A 19 -34.38 16.39 10.29
N THR A 20 -34.67 15.89 9.10
CA THR A 20 -36.05 15.54 8.69
C THR A 20 -36.66 14.39 9.51
N PHE A 21 -35.85 13.59 10.21
CA PHE A 21 -36.30 12.40 10.95
C PHE A 21 -35.85 12.35 12.43
N HIS A 22 -34.92 13.20 12.89
CA HIS A 22 -34.31 13.16 14.23
C HIS A 22 -34.02 14.55 14.83
N GLN A 23 -33.43 14.58 16.03
CA GLN A 23 -32.98 15.77 16.75
C GLN A 23 -31.86 16.55 16.02
N LEU A 24 -31.53 17.73 16.56
CA LEU A 24 -30.53 18.67 16.06
C LEU A 24 -29.17 17.98 15.76
N CYS A 25 -28.70 18.10 14.52
CA CYS A 25 -27.46 17.49 14.03
C CYS A 25 -26.42 18.59 13.74
N HIS A 26 -25.27 18.54 14.42
CA HIS A 26 -24.17 19.47 14.18
C HIS A 26 -23.16 18.87 13.21
N VAL A 27 -22.91 19.56 12.10
CA VAL A 27 -21.83 19.23 11.16
C VAL A 27 -20.58 20.01 11.54
N VAL A 28 -19.56 19.31 12.03
CA VAL A 28 -18.23 19.88 12.30
C VAL A 28 -17.27 19.40 11.21
N TYR A 29 -16.69 20.34 10.46
CA TYR A 29 -15.80 20.05 9.34
C TYR A 29 -14.44 20.71 9.56
N THR A 30 -13.37 20.02 9.15
CA THR A 30 -12.02 20.57 9.14
C THR A 30 -11.19 19.96 8.02
N ASP A 31 -10.39 20.80 7.35
CA ASP A 31 -9.35 20.38 6.41
C ASP A 31 -7.98 20.19 7.10
N ASN A 32 -7.91 20.41 8.42
CA ASN A 32 -6.67 20.30 9.16
C ASN A 32 -6.15 18.87 9.16
N ARG A 33 -4.94 18.68 8.62
CA ARG A 33 -4.22 17.42 8.67
C ARG A 33 -3.10 17.52 9.71
N PRO A 34 -3.18 16.79 10.84
CA PRO A 34 -2.16 16.87 11.89
C PRO A 34 -0.74 16.51 11.45
N VAL A 35 -0.62 15.59 10.48
CA VAL A 35 0.65 15.19 9.88
C VAL A 35 0.67 15.69 8.42
N PRO A 36 1.44 16.74 8.09
CA PRO A 36 1.57 17.24 6.73
C PRO A 36 2.07 16.13 5.78
N LEU A 37 1.60 16.15 4.54
CA LEU A 37 1.97 15.14 3.54
C LEU A 37 2.67 15.76 2.34
N GLN A 38 3.62 15.02 1.81
CA GLN A 38 4.25 15.27 0.53
C GLN A 38 3.77 14.22 -0.48
N GLN A 39 3.57 14.61 -1.74
CA GLN A 39 3.18 13.68 -2.80
C GLN A 39 4.29 13.56 -3.83
N TYR A 40 4.65 12.32 -4.14
CA TYR A 40 5.71 11.99 -5.09
C TYR A 40 5.14 11.18 -6.26
N ILE A 41 5.73 11.34 -7.44
CA ILE A 41 5.51 10.49 -8.60
C ILE A 41 6.78 9.70 -8.89
N PHE A 42 6.63 8.38 -9.10
CA PHE A 42 7.67 7.52 -9.63
C PHE A 42 7.29 7.12 -11.07
N PRO A 43 7.87 7.74 -12.11
CA PRO A 43 7.56 7.40 -13.48
C PRO A 43 8.06 5.99 -13.83
N ALA A 44 7.24 5.20 -14.51
CA ALA A 44 7.65 3.88 -15.00
C ALA A 44 8.84 4.00 -15.96
N GLY A 45 9.93 3.31 -15.64
CA GLY A 45 11.18 3.39 -16.41
C GLY A 45 12.12 4.51 -15.95
N GLY A 46 11.70 5.34 -14.99
CA GLY A 46 12.59 6.27 -14.30
C GLY A 46 13.33 5.64 -13.12
N ASP A 47 14.29 6.38 -12.58
CA ASP A 47 15.14 5.94 -11.47
C ASP A 47 14.90 6.73 -10.17
N GLY A 48 13.96 7.68 -10.16
CA GLY A 48 13.78 8.62 -9.05
C GLY A 48 12.34 8.97 -8.75
N LEU A 49 12.13 9.43 -7.51
CA LEU A 49 10.89 10.06 -7.06
C LEU A 49 10.91 11.55 -7.39
N HIS A 50 9.81 12.06 -7.91
CA HIS A 50 9.61 13.48 -8.21
C HIS A 50 8.58 14.05 -7.22
N LEU A 51 8.98 15.01 -6.38
CA LEU A 51 8.07 15.71 -5.48
C LEU A 51 7.14 16.60 -6.29
N VAL A 52 5.84 16.34 -6.27
CA VAL A 52 4.85 17.10 -7.05
C VAL A 52 3.92 17.93 -6.18
N VAL A 53 3.76 17.59 -4.90
CA VAL A 53 3.04 18.42 -3.93
C VAL A 53 3.82 18.47 -2.62
N VAL A 54 4.14 19.67 -2.17
CA VAL A 54 4.83 19.92 -0.89
C VAL A 54 3.84 19.94 0.29
N GLU A 55 4.35 19.96 1.52
CA GLU A 55 3.57 19.86 2.77
C GLU A 55 2.47 20.90 2.93
N ASN A 56 2.65 22.09 2.37
CA ASN A 56 1.66 23.18 2.41
C ASN A 56 0.58 23.05 1.33
N GLY A 57 0.60 21.98 0.53
CA GLY A 57 -0.35 21.72 -0.56
C GLY A 57 -0.02 22.39 -1.89
N ASN A 58 1.09 23.11 -2.01
CA ASN A 58 1.50 23.72 -3.27
C ASN A 58 1.94 22.66 -4.29
N PHE A 59 1.39 22.74 -5.50
CA PHE A 59 1.75 21.88 -6.62
C PHE A 59 3.01 22.40 -7.34
N LEU A 60 3.95 21.50 -7.61
CA LEU A 60 5.20 21.79 -8.30
C LEU A 60 5.10 21.33 -9.77
N GLU A 61 4.65 22.23 -10.62
CA GLU A 61 4.37 21.95 -12.04
C GLU A 61 5.62 21.49 -12.82
N ASP A 62 6.78 22.11 -12.58
CA ASP A 62 8.04 21.74 -13.24
C ASP A 62 8.45 20.29 -12.94
N ASN A 63 8.27 19.85 -11.69
CA ASN A 63 8.59 18.48 -11.27
C ASN A 63 7.60 17.48 -11.88
N PHE A 64 6.33 17.84 -11.98
CA PHE A 64 5.32 17.04 -12.67
C PHE A 64 5.65 16.88 -14.15
N ASN A 65 5.94 17.99 -14.85
CA ASN A 65 6.31 17.98 -16.26
C ASN A 65 7.57 17.13 -16.51
N THR A 66 8.56 17.24 -15.62
CA THR A 66 9.76 16.40 -15.65
C THR A 66 9.40 14.92 -15.54
N ALA A 67 8.57 14.53 -14.56
CA ALA A 67 8.15 13.13 -14.40
C ALA A 67 7.37 12.61 -15.64
N MET A 68 6.53 13.45 -16.24
CA MET A 68 5.77 13.08 -17.45
C MET A 68 6.68 12.91 -18.67
N SER A 69 7.73 13.70 -18.81
CA SER A 69 8.71 13.54 -19.90
C SER A 69 9.41 12.17 -19.85
N VAL A 70 9.76 11.69 -18.65
CA VAL A 70 10.37 10.36 -18.44
C VAL A 70 9.43 9.25 -18.91
N LEU A 71 8.13 9.35 -18.57
CA LEU A 71 7.11 8.39 -19.01
C LEU A 71 6.98 8.37 -20.54
N GLN A 72 7.01 9.53 -21.20
CA GLN A 72 6.89 9.62 -22.66
C GLN A 72 8.07 8.97 -23.37
N VAL A 73 9.30 9.18 -22.88
CA VAL A 73 10.51 8.55 -23.42
C VAL A 73 10.44 7.03 -23.26
N ALA A 74 10.07 6.54 -22.07
CA ALA A 74 9.92 5.11 -21.81
C ALA A 74 8.81 4.47 -22.65
N GLY A 75 7.68 5.16 -22.83
CA GLY A 75 6.55 4.72 -23.66
C GLY A 75 6.85 4.74 -25.16
N GLY A 76 7.67 5.68 -25.63
CA GLY A 76 8.14 5.76 -27.02
C GLY A 76 9.09 4.61 -27.36
N ALA A 77 10.01 4.28 -26.46
CA ALA A 77 10.93 3.13 -26.62
C ALA A 77 10.18 1.78 -26.66
N ALA A 78 9.10 1.63 -25.89
CA ALA A 78 8.28 0.42 -25.89
C ALA A 78 7.43 0.23 -27.17
N LYS A 79 7.11 1.31 -27.90
CA LYS A 79 6.37 1.23 -29.18
C LYS A 79 7.23 0.70 -30.34
N GLY A 80 8.54 0.94 -30.33
CA GLY A 80 9.45 0.44 -31.37
C GLY A 80 9.69 -1.08 -31.34
N ASP A 81 9.45 -1.73 -30.20
CA ASP A 81 9.72 -3.17 -29.99
C ASP A 81 8.45 -4.04 -30.15
N SER A 82 7.27 -3.39 -30.27
CA SER A 82 5.97 -4.07 -30.31
C SER A 82 5.54 -4.54 -31.71
N GLU A 83 6.26 -4.19 -32.77
CA GLU A 83 5.98 -4.67 -34.14
C GLU A 83 6.49 -6.10 -34.40
N MET A 84 7.35 -6.67 -33.54
CA MET A 84 7.99 -7.98 -33.81
C MET A 84 7.57 -9.12 -32.88
N ARG A 85 6.78 -8.87 -31.83
CA ARG A 85 6.35 -9.94 -30.89
C ARG A 85 4.88 -9.85 -30.53
N GLY A 86 4.10 -10.77 -31.09
CA GLY A 86 2.68 -10.94 -30.83
C GLY A 86 2.34 -10.97 -29.34
N ARG A 87 1.32 -10.17 -28.98
CA ARG A 87 0.42 -10.29 -27.82
C ARG A 87 0.89 -11.24 -26.71
N LYS A 88 1.92 -10.81 -25.97
CA LYS A 88 2.11 -11.17 -24.56
C LYS A 88 2.52 -9.90 -23.83
N GLY A 89 1.52 -9.13 -23.42
CA GLY A 89 1.67 -8.00 -22.50
C GLY A 89 2.09 -8.52 -21.11
N GLY A 90 3.34 -8.97 -21.00
CA GLY A 90 3.94 -9.36 -19.73
C GLY A 90 4.27 -8.10 -18.95
N PHE A 91 3.60 -7.93 -17.81
CA PHE A 91 3.87 -6.91 -16.81
C PHE A 91 5.37 -6.88 -16.45
N LYS A 92 6.15 -5.97 -17.05
CA LYS A 92 7.52 -5.62 -16.62
C LYS A 92 7.53 -4.56 -15.50
N VAL A 93 6.36 -4.26 -14.93
CA VAL A 93 6.12 -3.31 -13.83
C VAL A 93 6.67 -3.83 -12.49
N SER A 94 6.97 -5.13 -12.39
CA SER A 94 7.48 -5.78 -11.17
C SER A 94 8.76 -5.12 -10.62
N SER A 95 9.68 -4.65 -11.46
CA SER A 95 10.94 -4.07 -10.95
C SER A 95 10.77 -2.75 -10.18
N ASN A 96 9.74 -1.95 -10.47
CA ASN A 96 9.61 -0.61 -9.89
C ASN A 96 9.14 -0.68 -8.44
N CYS A 97 8.16 -1.53 -8.12
CA CYS A 97 7.70 -1.70 -6.74
C CYS A 97 8.86 -2.14 -5.83
N TYR A 98 9.65 -3.12 -6.27
CA TYR A 98 10.86 -3.55 -5.55
C TYR A 98 11.85 -2.42 -5.34
N LYS A 99 12.17 -1.65 -6.39
CA LYS A 99 13.08 -0.49 -6.30
C LYS A 99 12.58 0.54 -5.27
N ILE A 100 11.28 0.87 -5.31
CA ILE A 100 10.67 1.86 -4.42
C ILE A 100 10.70 1.38 -2.97
N VAL A 101 10.22 0.16 -2.68
CA VAL A 101 10.21 -0.39 -1.33
C VAL A 101 11.64 -0.46 -0.78
N LYS A 102 12.59 -0.96 -1.56
CA LYS A 102 14.00 -1.02 -1.16
C LYS A 102 14.57 0.37 -0.87
N MET A 103 14.25 1.37 -1.68
CA MET A 103 14.66 2.77 -1.46
C MET A 103 14.10 3.30 -0.13
N ILE A 104 12.81 3.12 0.12
CA ILE A 104 12.13 3.56 1.35
C ILE A 104 12.80 2.94 2.58
N MET A 105 13.05 1.63 2.55
CA MET A 105 13.70 0.90 3.64
C MET A 105 15.12 1.42 3.88
N THR A 106 15.91 1.60 2.82
CA THR A 106 17.30 2.10 2.91
C THR A 106 17.37 3.54 3.46
N LYS A 107 16.33 4.35 3.21
CA LYS A 107 16.22 5.72 3.71
C LYS A 107 15.60 5.82 5.11
N ASN A 108 15.34 4.69 5.78
CA ASN A 108 14.65 4.64 7.09
C ASN A 108 13.30 5.37 7.07
N LEU A 109 12.55 5.24 5.97
CA LEU A 109 11.20 5.80 5.81
C LEU A 109 10.11 4.74 6.04
N ALA A 110 10.44 3.64 6.72
CA ALA A 110 9.49 2.60 7.11
C ALA A 110 8.58 3.10 8.26
N PRO A 111 7.33 2.60 8.36
CA PRO A 111 6.71 1.58 7.52
C PRO A 111 6.19 2.13 6.17
N VAL A 112 5.95 1.23 5.20
CA VAL A 112 5.31 1.54 3.92
C VAL A 112 4.08 0.68 3.68
N ILE A 113 3.01 1.33 3.22
CA ILE A 113 1.79 0.66 2.75
C ILE A 113 1.73 0.78 1.22
N VAL A 114 1.60 -0.36 0.55
CA VAL A 114 1.49 -0.47 -0.91
C VAL A 114 0.09 -0.94 -1.26
N PHE A 115 -0.67 -0.09 -1.94
CA PHE A 115 -2.01 -0.43 -2.40
C PHE A 115 -2.01 -1.05 -3.79
N SER A 116 -2.87 -2.04 -3.99
CA SER A 116 -3.17 -2.68 -5.28
C SER A 116 -4.68 -2.87 -5.41
N PHE A 117 -5.20 -2.94 -6.64
CA PHE A 117 -6.62 -3.25 -6.90
C PHE A 117 -6.85 -4.74 -7.19
N SER A 118 -5.79 -5.55 -7.20
CA SER A 118 -5.85 -6.97 -7.50
C SER A 118 -5.19 -7.78 -6.40
N LYS A 119 -5.94 -8.74 -5.84
CA LYS A 119 -5.45 -9.69 -4.83
C LYS A 119 -4.19 -10.41 -5.32
N LYS A 120 -4.23 -10.84 -6.59
CA LYS A 120 -3.12 -11.53 -7.25
C LYS A 120 -1.89 -10.63 -7.38
N GLU A 121 -2.07 -9.35 -7.72
CA GLU A 121 -0.94 -8.42 -7.82
C GLU A 121 -0.38 -8.07 -6.43
N CYS A 122 -1.25 -7.93 -5.43
CA CYS A 122 -0.87 -7.69 -4.04
C CYS A 122 0.08 -8.80 -3.53
N GLU A 123 -0.32 -10.06 -3.68
CA GLU A 123 0.53 -11.22 -3.36
C GLU A 123 1.82 -11.23 -4.21
N ALA A 124 1.72 -10.95 -5.51
CA ALA A 124 2.88 -10.95 -6.39
C ALA A 124 3.93 -9.88 -6.02
N TYR A 125 3.51 -8.69 -5.57
CA TYR A 125 4.43 -7.65 -5.10
C TYR A 125 5.07 -8.03 -3.76
N ALA A 126 4.31 -8.59 -2.82
CA ALA A 126 4.85 -9.08 -1.56
C ALA A 126 5.90 -10.19 -1.79
N MET A 127 5.63 -11.12 -2.70
CA MET A 127 6.57 -12.19 -3.04
C MET A 127 7.87 -11.68 -3.68
N GLN A 128 7.84 -10.55 -4.38
CA GLN A 128 9.06 -9.91 -4.87
C GLN A 128 9.93 -9.36 -3.72
N MET A 129 9.32 -9.04 -2.57
CA MET A 129 10.03 -8.62 -1.38
C MET A 129 10.57 -9.79 -0.55
N ALA A 130 10.16 -11.04 -0.82
CA ALA A 130 10.52 -12.20 0.01
C ALA A 130 12.05 -12.48 0.13
N LYS A 131 12.87 -11.86 -0.74
CA LYS A 131 14.34 -11.90 -0.67
C LYS A 131 14.95 -10.87 0.29
N LEU A 132 14.15 -9.90 0.73
CA LEU A 132 14.52 -8.87 1.68
C LEU A 132 14.08 -9.31 3.07
N ASP A 133 14.78 -8.81 4.07
CA ASP A 133 14.54 -9.15 5.47
C ASP A 133 14.64 -7.86 6.28
N PHE A 134 13.49 -7.40 6.80
CA PHE A 134 13.37 -6.11 7.48
C PHE A 134 13.28 -6.23 9.00
N ASN A 135 13.27 -7.47 9.50
CA ASN A 135 13.17 -7.74 10.93
C ASN A 135 14.47 -8.34 11.46
N THR A 136 14.81 -7.91 12.66
CA THR A 136 15.85 -8.48 13.50
C THR A 136 15.47 -9.89 13.96
N SER A 137 16.44 -10.62 14.53
CA SER A 137 16.20 -11.93 15.14
C SER A 137 15.16 -11.87 16.26
N ASP A 138 15.14 -10.79 17.04
CA ASP A 138 14.22 -10.63 18.16
C ASP A 138 12.80 -10.30 17.67
N GLU A 139 12.66 -9.40 16.69
CA GLU A 139 11.37 -9.13 16.04
C GLU A 139 10.79 -10.40 15.38
N LYS A 140 11.64 -11.27 14.80
CA LYS A 140 11.21 -12.56 14.24
C LYS A 140 10.65 -13.51 15.27
N GLN A 141 11.22 -13.53 16.48
CA GLN A 141 10.71 -14.36 17.58
C GLN A 141 9.37 -13.83 18.06
N LEU A 142 9.24 -12.50 18.22
CA LEU A 142 7.98 -11.89 18.62
C LEU A 142 6.86 -12.11 17.59
N VAL A 143 7.16 -11.97 16.29
CA VAL A 143 6.21 -12.30 15.22
C VAL A 143 5.74 -13.75 15.30
N GLU A 144 6.68 -14.68 15.49
CA GLU A 144 6.37 -16.10 15.61
C GLU A 144 5.46 -16.37 16.81
N GLU A 145 5.78 -15.81 17.98
CA GLU A 145 5.00 -16.00 19.20
C GLU A 145 3.56 -15.50 19.04
N VAL A 146 3.39 -14.27 18.56
CA VAL A 146 2.06 -13.68 18.30
C VAL A 146 1.28 -14.52 17.30
N PHE A 147 1.94 -14.95 16.21
CA PHE A 147 1.30 -15.76 15.18
C PHE A 147 0.86 -17.13 15.72
N GLN A 148 1.72 -17.85 16.43
CA GLN A 148 1.40 -19.16 16.99
C GLN A 148 0.27 -19.07 18.02
N ASN A 149 0.29 -18.04 18.87
CA ASN A 149 -0.78 -17.80 19.84
C ASN A 149 -2.14 -17.60 19.14
N ALA A 150 -2.18 -16.86 18.03
CA ALA A 150 -3.39 -16.71 17.24
C ALA A 150 -3.82 -18.03 16.58
N MET A 151 -2.88 -18.76 15.96
CA MET A 151 -3.19 -20.00 15.24
C MET A 151 -3.61 -21.15 16.15
N ASN A 152 -3.32 -21.10 17.46
CA ASN A 152 -3.74 -22.12 18.43
C ASN A 152 -5.27 -22.27 18.55
N ILE A 153 -6.03 -21.26 18.14
CA ILE A 153 -7.51 -21.29 18.13
C ILE A 153 -8.04 -22.16 16.98
N LEU A 154 -7.25 -22.33 15.91
CA LEU A 154 -7.62 -23.12 14.74
C LEU A 154 -7.51 -24.62 15.01
N SER A 155 -8.31 -25.39 14.26
CA SER A 155 -8.16 -26.85 14.23
C SER A 155 -6.81 -27.25 13.59
N ASP A 156 -6.33 -28.46 13.86
CA ASP A 156 -5.08 -28.95 13.26
C ASP A 156 -5.18 -29.15 11.75
N GLU A 157 -6.39 -29.28 11.20
CA GLU A 157 -6.62 -29.29 9.75
C GLU A 157 -6.48 -27.87 9.18
N ASP A 158 -7.06 -26.87 9.83
CA ASP A 158 -6.99 -25.47 9.39
C ASP A 158 -5.58 -24.89 9.48
N LYS A 159 -4.79 -25.31 10.48
CA LYS A 159 -3.37 -24.92 10.61
C LYS A 159 -2.51 -25.37 9.42
N LYS A 160 -2.93 -26.42 8.71
CA LYS A 160 -2.23 -26.98 7.53
C LYS A 160 -2.69 -26.33 6.22
N LEU A 161 -3.58 -25.34 6.27
CA LEU A 161 -3.99 -24.62 5.08
C LEU A 161 -2.78 -23.87 4.49
N PRO A 162 -2.57 -23.92 3.16
CA PRO A 162 -1.41 -23.28 2.52
C PRO A 162 -1.28 -21.77 2.82
N GLN A 163 -2.40 -21.08 3.04
CA GLN A 163 -2.39 -19.65 3.39
C GLN A 163 -1.82 -19.40 4.79
N VAL A 164 -1.99 -20.33 5.74
CA VAL A 164 -1.42 -20.25 7.10
C VAL A 164 0.07 -20.58 7.06
N GLU A 165 0.46 -21.63 6.35
CA GLU A 165 1.87 -22.04 6.27
C GLU A 165 2.75 -21.04 5.51
N HIS A 166 2.25 -20.49 4.40
CA HIS A 166 3.04 -19.62 3.53
C HIS A 166 3.15 -18.18 4.03
N VAL A 167 2.22 -17.71 4.90
CA VAL A 167 2.23 -16.32 5.34
C VAL A 167 3.29 -16.07 6.42
N LEU A 168 3.48 -17.00 7.35
CA LEU A 168 4.41 -16.83 8.47
C LEU A 168 5.85 -16.49 8.03
N PRO A 169 6.46 -17.17 7.03
CA PRO A 169 7.78 -16.80 6.53
C PRO A 169 7.87 -15.36 5.98
N LEU A 170 6.78 -14.77 5.48
CA LEU A 170 6.75 -13.37 5.05
C LEU A 170 6.65 -12.44 6.25
N LEU A 171 5.76 -12.74 7.20
CA LEU A 171 5.57 -11.94 8.42
C LEU A 171 6.87 -11.83 9.21
N LYS A 172 7.61 -12.94 9.34
CA LYS A 172 8.92 -12.94 10.01
C LYS A 172 9.93 -12.02 9.35
N ARG A 173 9.82 -11.77 8.05
CA ARG A 173 10.70 -10.82 7.31
C ARG A 173 10.19 -9.37 7.37
N GLY A 174 9.09 -9.11 8.09
CA GLY A 174 8.44 -7.81 8.17
C GLY A 174 7.61 -7.47 6.93
N ILE A 175 7.10 -8.48 6.22
CA ILE A 175 6.29 -8.33 4.99
C ILE A 175 4.88 -8.83 5.28
N GLY A 176 3.90 -7.94 5.22
CA GLY A 176 2.49 -8.25 5.42
C GLY A 176 1.70 -8.19 4.13
N ILE A 177 0.67 -9.03 4.01
CA ILE A 177 -0.31 -9.03 2.91
C ILE A 177 -1.70 -8.89 3.53
N HIS A 178 -2.57 -8.06 2.95
CA HIS A 178 -3.95 -7.91 3.38
C HIS A 178 -4.89 -7.79 2.18
N HIS A 179 -5.84 -8.71 2.08
CA HIS A 179 -6.94 -8.63 1.12
C HIS A 179 -8.11 -9.49 1.60
N SER A 180 -9.28 -9.27 0.99
CA SER A 180 -10.51 -10.01 1.31
C SER A 180 -10.48 -11.51 1.00
N GLY A 181 -9.36 -12.06 0.51
CA GLY A 181 -9.17 -13.49 0.30
C GLY A 181 -8.43 -14.20 1.44
N LEU A 182 -7.95 -13.45 2.44
CA LEU A 182 -7.32 -14.02 3.62
C LEU A 182 -8.35 -14.46 4.66
N LEU A 183 -8.06 -15.54 5.37
CA LEU A 183 -8.82 -15.96 6.56
C LEU A 183 -8.94 -14.79 7.56
N PRO A 184 -10.11 -14.57 8.18
CA PRO A 184 -10.30 -13.48 9.15
C PRO A 184 -9.23 -13.40 10.23
N ILE A 185 -8.88 -14.54 10.83
CA ILE A 185 -7.86 -14.64 11.87
C ILE A 185 -6.46 -14.20 11.39
N LEU A 186 -6.12 -14.48 10.12
CA LEU A 186 -4.86 -14.04 9.54
C LEU A 186 -4.87 -12.52 9.33
N LYS A 187 -5.98 -11.94 8.85
CA LYS A 187 -6.08 -10.48 8.68
C LYS A 187 -5.90 -9.76 10.01
N GLU A 188 -6.60 -10.20 11.04
CA GLU A 188 -6.51 -9.62 12.39
C GLU A 188 -5.09 -9.73 12.96
N THR A 189 -4.47 -10.91 12.82
CA THR A 189 -3.08 -11.12 13.27
C THR A 189 -2.11 -10.18 12.55
N ILE A 190 -2.26 -10.01 11.23
CA ILE A 190 -1.38 -9.15 10.43
C ILE A 190 -1.59 -7.66 10.79
N GLU A 191 -2.83 -7.24 11.04
CA GLU A 191 -3.14 -5.88 11.50
C GLU A 191 -2.52 -5.60 12.89
N ILE A 192 -2.55 -6.57 13.81
CA ILE A 192 -1.88 -6.47 15.11
C ILE A 192 -0.37 -6.33 14.92
N LEU A 193 0.25 -7.21 14.12
CA LEU A 193 1.69 -7.13 13.84
C LEU A 193 2.09 -5.79 13.18
N PHE A 194 1.23 -5.21 12.34
CA PHE A 194 1.46 -3.89 11.77
C PHE A 194 1.36 -2.76 12.80
N ALA A 195 0.37 -2.81 13.70
CA ALA A 195 0.22 -1.84 14.78
C ALA A 195 1.40 -1.87 15.77
N GLU A 196 1.94 -3.07 16.05
CA GLU A 196 3.13 -3.27 16.88
C GLU A 196 4.45 -2.94 16.16
N GLY A 197 4.39 -2.49 14.90
CA GLY A 197 5.57 -2.10 14.12
C GLY A 197 6.42 -3.27 13.62
N LEU A 198 5.92 -4.49 13.66
CA LEU A 198 6.62 -5.71 13.20
C LEU A 198 6.47 -5.97 11.70
N ILE A 199 5.55 -5.27 11.04
CA ILE A 199 5.41 -5.25 9.58
C ILE A 199 5.94 -3.93 9.03
N LYS A 200 7.01 -3.99 8.24
CA LYS A 200 7.69 -2.83 7.66
C LYS A 200 7.17 -2.53 6.24
N ALA A 201 6.86 -3.56 5.45
CA ALA A 201 6.23 -3.44 4.13
C ALA A 201 4.86 -4.12 4.13
N PHE A 202 3.80 -3.35 3.96
CA PHE A 202 2.42 -3.85 4.04
C PHE A 202 1.69 -3.70 2.70
N PHE A 203 1.34 -4.82 2.08
CA PHE A 203 0.66 -4.86 0.78
C PHE A 203 -0.84 -5.05 0.99
N ILE A 204 -1.65 -4.10 0.52
CA ILE A 204 -3.10 -4.08 0.75
C ILE A 204 -3.85 -4.07 -0.58
N CYS A 205 -4.88 -4.92 -0.71
CA CYS A 205 -5.82 -4.85 -1.82
C CYS A 205 -7.04 -4.00 -1.44
N TYR A 206 -7.39 -3.03 -2.28
CA TYR A 206 -8.66 -2.31 -2.23
C TYR A 206 -9.76 -3.06 -3.00
#